data_AF-A0A2N2W8R6-F1
#
_entry.id   AF-A0A2N2W8R6-F1
#
_cell.length_a   1.000
_cell.length_b   1.000
_cell.length_c   1.000
_cell.angle_alpha   90.00
_cell.angle_beta   90.00
_cell.angle_gamma   90.00
#
_symmetry.space_group_name_H-M   'P 1'
#
loop_
_entity.id
_entity.type
_entity.pdbx_description
1 polymer ?
#
loop_
_entity_poly.entity_id
_entity_poly.type
_entity_poly.pdbx_seq_one_letter_code
_entity_poly.pdbx_strand_id
1 'polypeptide(L)'
;LETEVFPFKSPDNGIITNLPILDVAYYPEERGQYNFNPAATNNILPNPSQSWGGIMREVQTTDFESSNIEFIQFWVMDPFHDEDGNPTHSGGQLFFNLGNISEDILKDSRKSFENGLPTSPIDYITGANINLVDTTIWGRVPTVQVLVNAFDNVESTRPFQDIGLDGLNDADELVFFGNTWGPDPSGDNYHHYRGSNYDADTVNILNRYKQFNGMEGNSPTSNNFGEDFSTSATTRPDIEDLNQNNNLDFRENYFQYVINLNPNDVSPTNVGNNFITDVLEANVRTRDGRNRMVRWYQFKIPIREPQQVIGEIQDFKSIRFMRMVMKGFSEKIILRFARLD
;
A
#
# COMPACT_ATOMS: atom_id res chain seq x y z
N LEU A 1 -0.49 19.11 15.42
CA LEU A 1 -1.21 17.95 14.84
C LEU A 1 -2.04 17.19 15.87
N GLU A 2 -1.48 16.63 16.95
CA GLU A 2 -2.31 15.94 17.96
C GLU A 2 -3.35 16.87 18.60
N THR A 3 -2.96 18.10 18.94
CA THR A 3 -3.87 19.12 19.49
C THR A 3 -4.88 19.66 18.47
N GLU A 4 -4.69 19.39 17.18
CA GLU A 4 -5.64 19.78 16.13
C GLU A 4 -6.82 18.83 16.12
N VAL A 5 -6.58 17.51 16.15
CA VAL A 5 -7.62 16.46 16.09
C VAL A 5 -8.16 16.09 17.48
N PHE A 6 -7.32 16.15 18.52
CA PHE A 6 -7.67 15.81 19.90
C PHE A 6 -7.42 16.98 20.86
N PRO A 7 -8.14 18.11 20.73
CA PRO A 7 -7.86 19.34 21.49
C PRO A 7 -8.04 19.19 23.01
N PHE A 8 -8.85 18.23 23.44
CA PHE A 8 -9.12 17.97 24.87
C PHE A 8 -8.23 16.89 25.48
N LYS A 9 -7.29 16.32 24.71
CA LYS A 9 -6.33 15.36 25.23
C LYS A 9 -5.17 16.14 25.87
N SER A 10 -5.01 16.01 27.18
CA SER A 10 -3.86 16.56 27.89
C SER A 10 -2.63 15.69 27.60
N PRO A 11 -1.58 16.20 26.93
CA PRO A 11 -0.35 15.44 26.76
C PRO A 11 0.39 15.34 28.10
N ASP A 12 0.93 14.17 28.41
CA ASP A 12 1.82 14.02 29.57
C ASP A 12 3.12 14.81 29.35
N ASN A 13 3.59 15.48 30.41
CA ASN A 13 4.81 16.28 30.35
C ASN A 13 6.02 15.40 29.98
N GLY A 14 6.69 15.72 28.86
CA GLY A 14 7.91 15.06 28.40
C GLY A 14 7.72 14.03 27.28
N ILE A 15 6.51 13.84 26.77
CA ILE A 15 6.25 12.99 25.59
C ILE A 15 6.18 13.86 24.33
N ILE A 16 6.71 13.33 23.21
CA ILE A 16 6.60 13.96 21.89
C ILE A 16 5.12 13.97 21.47
N THR A 17 4.55 15.14 21.22
CA THR A 17 3.14 15.36 20.86
C THR A 17 2.86 15.25 19.35
N ASN A 18 3.76 14.60 18.61
CA ASN A 18 3.58 14.40 17.18
C ASN A 18 2.69 13.18 16.96
N LEU A 19 1.57 13.37 16.27
CA LEU A 19 0.65 12.30 15.92
C LEU A 19 1.19 11.61 14.65
N PRO A 20 1.56 10.31 14.70
CA PRO A 20 1.86 9.57 13.49
C PRO A 20 0.60 9.49 12.63
N ILE A 21 0.74 9.80 11.35
CA ILE A 21 -0.35 9.76 10.37
C ILE A 21 -0.09 8.68 9.35
N LEU A 22 -1.16 8.16 8.77
CA LEU A 22 -1.09 7.33 7.58
C LEU A 22 -1.47 8.22 6.39
N ASP A 23 -0.51 8.51 5.53
CA ASP A 23 -0.76 9.22 4.27
C ASP A 23 -0.92 8.19 3.14
N VAL A 24 -2.05 8.24 2.45
CA VAL A 24 -2.33 7.41 1.28
C VAL A 24 -2.47 8.32 0.07
N ALA A 25 -1.44 8.31 -0.77
CA ALA A 25 -1.43 9.01 -2.05
C ALA A 25 -1.77 8.04 -3.17
N TYR A 26 -2.84 8.32 -3.92
CA TYR A 26 -3.29 7.51 -5.04
C TYR A 26 -3.19 8.30 -6.34
N TYR A 27 -2.50 7.71 -7.33
CA TYR A 27 -2.25 8.28 -8.64
C TYR A 27 -2.93 7.40 -9.71
N PRO A 28 -4.22 7.61 -10.02
CA PRO A 28 -4.98 6.70 -10.88
C PRO A 28 -4.52 6.67 -12.34
N GLU A 29 -3.83 7.72 -12.79
CA GLU A 29 -3.26 7.85 -14.14
C GLU A 29 -1.92 7.11 -14.27
N GLU A 30 -1.22 6.85 -13.16
CA GLU A 30 0.10 6.22 -13.19
C GLU A 30 -0.04 4.71 -13.11
N ARG A 31 0.77 3.99 -13.89
CA ARG A 31 0.86 2.53 -13.82
C ARG A 31 1.45 2.12 -12.46
N GLY A 32 0.71 1.32 -11.69
CA GLY A 32 1.21 0.70 -10.47
C GLY A 32 2.07 -0.55 -10.73
N GLN A 33 2.58 -1.13 -9.65
CA GLN A 33 3.34 -2.39 -9.63
C GLN A 33 2.57 -3.52 -10.32
N TYR A 34 3.31 -4.37 -11.03
CA TYR A 34 2.88 -5.57 -11.73
C TYR A 34 1.68 -5.36 -12.68
N ASN A 35 1.54 -4.16 -13.25
CA ASN A 35 0.43 -3.80 -14.13
C ASN A 35 0.83 -3.76 -15.62
N PHE A 36 0.79 -4.89 -16.30
CA PHE A 36 1.14 -5.02 -17.73
C PHE A 36 0.01 -4.61 -18.69
N ASN A 37 -0.74 -3.54 -18.41
CA ASN A 37 -1.80 -3.07 -19.29
C ASN A 37 -1.21 -2.63 -20.65
N PRO A 38 -1.55 -3.29 -21.78
CA PRO A 38 -0.98 -2.98 -23.09
C PRO A 38 -1.47 -1.64 -23.68
N ALA A 39 -2.55 -1.07 -23.12
CA ALA A 39 -3.05 0.24 -23.51
C ALA A 39 -2.33 1.39 -22.79
N ALA A 40 -1.50 1.09 -21.79
CA ALA A 40 -0.68 2.10 -21.12
C ALA A 40 0.37 2.64 -22.11
N THR A 41 0.58 3.95 -22.11
CA THR A 41 1.63 4.60 -22.92
C THR A 41 2.54 5.37 -21.99
N ASN A 42 3.84 5.07 -22.00
CA ASN A 42 4.84 5.70 -21.11
C ASN A 42 4.44 5.67 -19.62
N ASN A 43 3.97 4.52 -19.12
CA ASN A 43 3.47 4.34 -17.75
C ASN A 43 2.23 5.17 -17.38
N ILE A 44 1.50 5.71 -18.37
CA ILE A 44 0.24 6.42 -18.16
C ILE A 44 -0.93 5.56 -18.63
N LEU A 45 -1.93 5.39 -17.76
CA LEU A 45 -3.16 4.64 -18.02
C LEU A 45 -4.20 5.51 -18.75
N PRO A 46 -4.85 4.99 -19.81
CA PRO A 46 -5.78 5.79 -20.62
C PRO A 46 -7.11 6.08 -19.93
N ASN A 47 -7.52 5.24 -18.97
CA ASN A 47 -8.82 5.36 -18.26
C ASN A 47 -8.60 5.33 -16.73
N PRO A 48 -8.13 6.44 -16.12
CA PRO A 48 -7.80 6.48 -14.70
C PRO A 48 -8.97 6.12 -13.77
N SER A 49 -10.21 6.45 -14.16
CA SER A 49 -11.41 6.14 -13.36
C SER A 49 -11.71 4.64 -13.22
N GLN A 50 -11.15 3.80 -14.11
CA GLN A 50 -11.28 2.34 -14.02
C GLN A 50 -10.15 1.70 -13.21
N SER A 51 -9.06 2.44 -12.98
CA SER A 51 -7.94 2.02 -12.14
C SER A 51 -8.36 1.91 -10.68
N TRP A 52 -7.65 1.04 -9.96
CA TRP A 52 -7.76 0.95 -8.52
C TRP A 52 -6.37 0.74 -7.90
N GLY A 53 -6.22 1.16 -6.65
CA GLY A 53 -5.06 0.87 -5.82
C GLY A 53 -5.52 0.35 -4.46
N GLY A 54 -4.84 -0.65 -3.92
CA GLY A 54 -5.24 -1.30 -2.68
C GLY A 54 -4.07 -1.53 -1.73
N ILE A 55 -4.35 -1.44 -0.44
CA ILE A 55 -3.45 -1.87 0.63
C ILE A 55 -4.22 -2.82 1.54
N MET A 56 -3.54 -3.83 2.08
CA MET A 56 -4.17 -4.77 3.01
C MET A 56 -3.26 -5.08 4.19
N ARG A 57 -3.88 -5.52 5.28
CA ARG A 57 -3.19 -5.92 6.50
C ARG A 57 -3.91 -7.09 7.17
N GLU A 58 -3.16 -7.87 7.93
CA GLU A 58 -3.73 -8.82 8.88
C GLU A 58 -4.43 -8.08 10.03
N VAL A 59 -5.51 -8.69 10.51
CA VAL A 59 -6.26 -8.31 11.70
C VAL A 59 -5.89 -9.28 12.83
N GLN A 60 -5.33 -8.75 13.92
CA GLN A 60 -4.83 -9.57 15.02
C GLN A 60 -5.96 -10.24 15.82
N THR A 61 -7.09 -9.56 15.96
CA THR A 61 -8.26 -10.06 16.70
C THR A 61 -9.32 -10.53 15.71
N THR A 62 -9.40 -11.83 15.44
CA THR A 62 -10.21 -12.35 14.34
C THR A 62 -11.71 -12.49 14.66
N ASP A 63 -12.05 -12.69 15.93
CA ASP A 63 -13.44 -12.77 16.39
C ASP A 63 -13.93 -11.41 16.86
N PHE A 64 -14.56 -10.69 15.94
CA PHE A 64 -15.11 -9.35 16.19
C PHE A 64 -16.37 -9.39 17.05
N GLU A 65 -17.11 -10.50 17.07
CA GLU A 65 -18.30 -10.64 17.89
C GLU A 65 -17.94 -10.73 19.37
N SER A 66 -17.00 -11.62 19.73
CA SER A 66 -16.57 -11.77 21.12
C SER A 66 -15.77 -10.56 21.61
N SER A 67 -15.09 -9.86 20.71
CA SER A 67 -14.31 -8.65 21.01
C SER A 67 -15.14 -7.36 20.98
N ASN A 68 -16.44 -7.46 20.70
CA ASN A 68 -17.38 -6.34 20.58
C ASN A 68 -16.87 -5.22 19.65
N ILE A 69 -16.32 -5.60 18.51
CA ILE A 69 -15.93 -4.66 17.46
C ILE A 69 -17.19 -4.31 16.67
N GLU A 70 -17.47 -3.02 16.57
CA GLU A 70 -18.73 -2.52 15.99
C GLU A 70 -18.51 -1.55 14.82
N PHE A 71 -17.35 -0.89 14.77
CA PHE A 71 -17.09 0.18 13.80
C PHE A 71 -15.67 0.12 13.26
N ILE A 72 -15.52 0.49 11.98
CA ILE A 72 -14.26 1.06 11.48
C ILE A 72 -14.35 2.57 11.71
N GLN A 73 -13.36 3.15 12.38
CA GLN A 73 -13.35 4.59 12.65
C GLN A 73 -12.08 5.23 12.14
N PHE A 74 -12.20 6.39 11.49
CA PHE A 74 -11.03 7.17 11.16
C PHE A 74 -11.27 8.67 11.12
N TRP A 75 -10.18 9.41 11.30
CA TRP A 75 -10.11 10.85 11.09
C TRP A 75 -9.28 11.13 9.86
N VAL A 76 -9.88 11.78 8.87
CA VAL A 76 -9.19 12.16 7.63
C VAL A 76 -9.21 13.67 7.46
N MET A 77 -8.08 14.24 7.06
CA MET A 77 -7.99 15.65 6.69
C MET A 77 -8.78 15.90 5.40
N ASP A 78 -9.45 17.04 5.30
CA ASP A 78 -10.23 17.43 4.11
C ASP A 78 -9.35 17.41 2.85
N PRO A 79 -9.53 16.44 1.93
CA PRO A 79 -8.70 16.30 0.74
C PRO A 79 -9.12 17.27 -0.37
N PHE A 80 -10.22 18.01 -0.20
CA PHE A 80 -10.81 18.90 -1.20
C PHE A 80 -10.70 20.38 -0.83
N HIS A 81 -9.96 20.72 0.22
CA HIS A 81 -9.77 22.09 0.67
C HIS A 81 -9.03 22.96 -0.36
N ASP A 82 -9.42 24.23 -0.52
CA ASP A 82 -8.91 25.14 -1.57
C ASP A 82 -7.37 25.33 -1.56
N GLU A 83 -6.74 25.24 -0.39
CA GLU A 83 -5.31 25.53 -0.23
C GLU A 83 -4.37 24.38 -0.62
N ASP A 84 -4.80 23.12 -0.50
CA ASP A 84 -3.95 21.93 -0.71
C ASP A 84 -4.65 20.72 -1.34
N GLY A 85 -5.94 20.83 -1.59
CA GLY A 85 -6.76 19.86 -2.31
C GLY A 85 -7.25 20.40 -3.65
N ASN A 86 -8.28 19.75 -4.19
CA ASN A 86 -8.99 20.21 -5.39
C ASN A 86 -10.51 20.29 -5.09
N PRO A 87 -11.08 21.49 -4.93
CA PRO A 87 -12.51 21.68 -4.67
C PRO A 87 -13.41 21.26 -5.83
N THR A 88 -12.85 21.15 -7.03
CA THR A 88 -13.55 20.75 -8.25
C THR A 88 -13.27 19.31 -8.65
N HIS A 89 -12.65 18.52 -7.76
CA HIS A 89 -12.30 17.14 -8.00
C HIS A 89 -13.54 16.31 -8.36
N SER A 90 -13.46 15.52 -9.44
CA SER A 90 -14.56 14.67 -9.93
C SER A 90 -15.07 13.66 -8.90
N GLY A 91 -14.14 13.20 -8.06
CA GLY A 91 -14.38 12.34 -6.92
C GLY A 91 -14.00 10.90 -7.21
N GLY A 92 -14.28 10.03 -6.26
CA GLY A 92 -14.06 8.59 -6.36
C GLY A 92 -14.62 7.90 -5.12
N GLN A 93 -14.16 6.69 -4.86
CA GLN A 93 -14.67 5.85 -3.80
C GLN A 93 -13.54 5.20 -3.02
N LEU A 94 -13.69 5.19 -1.70
CA LEU A 94 -12.86 4.44 -0.77
C LEU A 94 -13.64 3.21 -0.29
N PHE A 95 -13.05 2.05 -0.48
CA PHE A 95 -13.63 0.77 -0.09
C PHE A 95 -12.88 0.22 1.11
N PHE A 96 -13.60 -0.34 2.06
CA PHE A 96 -13.06 -1.21 3.09
C PHE A 96 -13.63 -2.61 2.90
N ASN A 97 -12.75 -3.60 2.86
CA ASN A 97 -13.10 -5.01 2.81
C ASN A 97 -12.69 -5.64 4.14
N LEU A 98 -13.60 -6.35 4.80
CA LEU A 98 -13.34 -7.09 6.04
C LEU A 98 -13.71 -8.56 5.86
N GLY A 99 -12.74 -9.46 6.02
CA GLY A 99 -13.00 -10.89 5.98
C GLY A 99 -11.75 -11.70 5.66
N ASN A 100 -11.93 -12.75 4.88
CA ASN A 100 -10.85 -13.49 4.26
C ASN A 100 -10.57 -12.88 2.88
N ILE A 101 -9.37 -12.38 2.69
CA ILE A 101 -8.97 -11.65 1.49
C ILE A 101 -7.80 -12.42 0.89
N SER A 102 -7.72 -12.47 -0.43
CA SER A 102 -6.67 -13.21 -1.11
C SER A 102 -5.30 -12.58 -0.86
N GLU A 103 -4.34 -13.40 -0.44
CA GLU A 103 -2.91 -13.08 -0.30
C GLU A 103 -2.11 -13.32 -1.59
N ASP A 104 -2.68 -14.09 -2.55
CA ASP A 104 -2.19 -14.22 -3.94
C ASP A 104 -2.31 -12.85 -4.63
N ILE A 105 -1.22 -12.06 -4.61
CA ILE A 105 -1.15 -10.73 -5.22
C ILE A 105 -0.95 -10.88 -6.73
N LEU A 106 0.04 -11.67 -7.11
CA LEU A 106 0.30 -12.08 -8.48
C LEU A 106 -0.56 -13.31 -8.78
N LYS A 107 -1.69 -13.12 -9.46
CA LYS A 107 -2.73 -14.14 -9.65
C LYS A 107 -2.26 -15.35 -10.48
N ASP A 108 -1.56 -16.27 -9.85
CA ASP A 108 -1.11 -17.54 -10.43
C ASP A 108 -1.29 -18.74 -9.48
N SER A 109 -1.80 -18.51 -8.26
CA SER A 109 -2.02 -19.54 -7.24
C SER A 109 -0.74 -20.26 -6.80
N ARG A 110 0.43 -19.66 -7.05
CA ARG A 110 1.71 -20.05 -6.49
C ARG A 110 2.07 -19.04 -5.43
N LYS A 111 2.72 -19.50 -4.37
CA LYS A 111 3.18 -18.62 -3.30
C LYS A 111 4.52 -18.06 -3.72
N SER A 112 4.59 -16.77 -4.02
CA SER A 112 5.87 -16.09 -4.22
C SER A 112 6.51 -15.72 -2.88
N PHE A 113 7.84 -15.85 -2.83
CA PHE A 113 8.66 -15.47 -1.68
C PHE A 113 10.12 -15.33 -2.07
N GLU A 114 10.69 -14.18 -1.77
CA GLU A 114 12.03 -13.79 -2.19
C GLU A 114 13.13 -14.69 -1.61
N ASN A 115 13.00 -15.12 -0.36
CA ASN A 115 14.03 -15.93 0.29
C ASN A 115 14.14 -17.38 -0.24
N GLY A 116 13.19 -17.81 -1.07
CA GLY A 116 13.27 -19.08 -1.78
C GLY A 116 14.04 -18.98 -3.09
N LEU A 117 14.28 -17.77 -3.58
CA LEU A 117 14.96 -17.55 -4.84
C LEU A 117 16.43 -17.95 -4.74
N PRO A 118 17.05 -18.35 -5.87
CA PRO A 118 18.44 -18.76 -5.91
C PRO A 118 19.39 -17.70 -5.34
N THR A 119 20.41 -18.14 -4.61
CA THR A 119 21.43 -17.25 -4.03
C THR A 119 22.52 -16.83 -5.02
N SER A 120 22.40 -17.25 -6.28
CA SER A 120 23.33 -16.95 -7.38
C SER A 120 22.58 -16.92 -8.71
N PRO A 121 23.15 -16.33 -9.77
CA PRO A 121 22.47 -16.18 -11.06
C PRO A 121 21.92 -17.50 -11.60
N ILE A 122 20.77 -17.42 -12.27
CA ILE A 122 20.25 -18.53 -13.08
C ILE A 122 20.98 -18.52 -14.41
N ASP A 123 21.60 -19.64 -14.77
CA ASP A 123 22.29 -19.78 -16.05
C ASP A 123 21.50 -20.71 -16.98
N TYR A 124 20.81 -20.09 -17.93
CA TYR A 124 20.01 -20.78 -18.94
C TYR A 124 20.83 -21.57 -19.97
N ILE A 125 22.12 -21.30 -20.09
CA ILE A 125 23.03 -22.00 -21.00
C ILE A 125 23.53 -23.29 -20.35
N THR A 126 23.95 -23.22 -19.08
CA THR A 126 24.51 -24.38 -18.36
C THR A 126 23.45 -25.20 -17.61
N GLY A 127 22.28 -24.64 -17.37
CA GLY A 127 21.24 -25.28 -16.58
C GLY A 127 21.34 -25.01 -15.08
N ALA A 128 22.29 -24.19 -14.63
CA ALA A 128 22.51 -23.94 -13.21
C ALA A 128 21.34 -23.16 -12.59
N ASN A 129 20.89 -23.61 -11.42
CA ASN A 129 19.80 -23.02 -10.60
C ASN A 129 18.40 -22.99 -11.26
N ILE A 130 18.24 -23.41 -12.52
CA ILE A 130 16.93 -23.44 -13.20
C ILE A 130 15.94 -24.33 -12.46
N ASN A 131 16.41 -25.45 -11.89
CA ASN A 131 15.56 -26.40 -11.18
C ASN A 131 15.08 -25.91 -9.79
N LEU A 132 15.49 -24.73 -9.36
CA LEU A 132 15.08 -24.12 -8.08
C LEU A 132 13.87 -23.20 -8.22
N VAL A 133 13.49 -22.87 -9.45
CA VAL A 133 12.38 -21.99 -9.78
C VAL A 133 11.43 -22.64 -10.79
N ASP A 134 10.15 -22.31 -10.69
CA ASP A 134 9.12 -22.57 -11.70
C ASP A 134 8.77 -21.21 -12.36
N THR A 135 8.15 -21.24 -13.54
CA THR A 135 7.78 -20.02 -14.28
C THR A 135 6.27 -19.92 -14.38
N THR A 136 5.73 -18.74 -14.07
CA THR A 136 4.30 -18.42 -14.18
C THR A 136 4.09 -17.32 -15.20
N ILE A 137 2.85 -16.83 -15.35
CA ILE A 137 2.58 -15.67 -16.22
C ILE A 137 3.16 -14.36 -15.65
N TRP A 138 3.49 -14.34 -14.36
CA TRP A 138 4.00 -13.17 -13.66
C TRP A 138 5.50 -13.18 -13.47
N GLY A 139 6.19 -14.29 -13.72
CA GLY A 139 7.64 -14.36 -13.57
C GLY A 139 8.10 -15.73 -13.07
N ARG A 140 8.93 -15.74 -12.03
CA ARG A 140 9.54 -16.92 -11.42
C ARG A 140 9.10 -17.07 -9.97
N VAL A 141 8.76 -18.30 -9.60
CA VAL A 141 8.41 -18.65 -8.22
C VAL A 141 9.32 -19.76 -7.71
N PRO A 142 9.78 -19.74 -6.46
CA PRO A 142 10.62 -20.81 -5.93
C PRO A 142 9.89 -22.17 -5.88
N THR A 143 10.61 -23.26 -6.15
CA THR A 143 10.06 -24.64 -6.01
C THR A 143 10.24 -25.22 -4.62
N VAL A 144 11.02 -24.56 -3.77
CA VAL A 144 11.30 -25.00 -2.40
C VAL A 144 10.14 -24.67 -1.46
N GLN A 145 10.12 -25.25 -0.26
CA GLN A 145 9.16 -24.84 0.77
C GLN A 145 9.78 -23.79 1.67
N VAL A 146 9.00 -22.77 2.05
CA VAL A 146 9.38 -21.79 3.07
C VAL A 146 9.49 -22.50 4.42
N LEU A 147 10.66 -22.44 5.04
CA LEU A 147 10.88 -22.90 6.42
C LEU A 147 10.88 -21.73 7.40
N VAL A 148 11.59 -20.66 7.04
CA VAL A 148 11.73 -19.45 7.84
C VAL A 148 11.63 -18.27 6.88
N ASN A 149 10.84 -17.25 7.22
CA ASN A 149 10.77 -16.02 6.45
C ASN A 149 11.95 -15.10 6.81
N ALA A 150 13.13 -15.43 6.30
CA ALA A 150 14.36 -14.66 6.41
C ALA A 150 15.26 -14.93 5.21
N PHE A 151 15.98 -13.91 4.78
CA PHE A 151 16.99 -14.01 3.73
C PHE A 151 18.22 -14.81 4.17
N ASP A 152 19.07 -15.16 3.20
CA ASP A 152 20.38 -15.74 3.51
C ASP A 152 21.28 -14.74 4.27
N ASN A 153 22.17 -15.27 5.11
CA ASN A 153 23.10 -14.48 5.92
C ASN A 153 24.28 -13.93 5.11
N VAL A 154 24.51 -14.44 3.90
CA VAL A 154 25.59 -14.01 3.02
C VAL A 154 25.13 -12.80 2.20
N GLU A 155 25.72 -11.64 2.49
CA GLU A 155 25.33 -10.36 1.89
C GLU A 155 25.38 -10.35 0.34
N SER A 156 26.34 -11.04 -0.28
CA SER A 156 26.46 -11.09 -1.75
C SER A 156 25.30 -11.80 -2.45
N THR A 157 24.45 -12.49 -1.71
CA THR A 157 23.29 -13.21 -2.26
C THR A 157 22.05 -12.31 -2.33
N ARG A 158 22.03 -11.19 -1.59
CA ARG A 158 20.87 -10.30 -1.46
C ARG A 158 20.31 -9.84 -2.81
N PRO A 159 21.13 -9.37 -3.77
CA PRO A 159 20.61 -8.90 -5.06
C PRO A 159 19.97 -9.98 -5.94
N PHE A 160 20.08 -11.26 -5.57
CA PHE A 160 19.41 -12.36 -6.28
C PHE A 160 18.12 -12.82 -5.60
N GLN A 161 17.88 -12.35 -4.37
CA GLN A 161 16.69 -12.69 -3.58
C GLN A 161 15.73 -11.51 -3.46
N ASP A 162 16.24 -10.31 -3.19
CA ASP A 162 15.50 -9.06 -3.03
C ASP A 162 15.16 -8.44 -4.40
N ILE A 163 14.33 -9.16 -5.15
CA ILE A 163 13.95 -8.89 -6.56
C ILE A 163 12.43 -8.95 -6.76
N GLY A 164 11.65 -8.61 -5.74
CA GLY A 164 10.21 -8.49 -5.84
C GLY A 164 9.45 -9.80 -5.84
N LEU A 165 8.13 -9.70 -5.94
CA LEU A 165 7.21 -10.85 -5.95
C LEU A 165 7.24 -11.62 -7.26
N ASP A 166 7.68 -11.01 -8.35
CA ASP A 166 7.80 -11.70 -9.64
C ASP A 166 9.06 -12.56 -9.74
N GLY A 167 10.04 -12.37 -8.85
CA GLY A 167 11.28 -13.14 -8.87
C GLY A 167 12.15 -12.85 -10.09
N LEU A 168 12.01 -11.67 -10.69
CA LEU A 168 12.78 -11.19 -11.83
C LEU A 168 13.46 -9.88 -11.42
N ASN A 169 14.70 -9.67 -11.87
CA ASN A 169 15.27 -8.33 -11.82
C ASN A 169 14.91 -7.57 -13.10
N ASP A 170 15.06 -6.24 -13.10
CA ASP A 170 14.88 -5.37 -14.27
C ASP A 170 15.38 -5.99 -15.61
N ALA A 171 16.57 -6.61 -15.61
CA ALA A 171 17.15 -7.18 -16.82
C ALA A 171 16.41 -8.42 -17.31
N ASP A 172 16.01 -9.30 -16.41
CA ASP A 172 15.23 -10.50 -16.70
C ASP A 172 13.77 -10.15 -17.04
N GLU A 173 13.21 -9.11 -16.43
CA GLU A 173 11.90 -8.57 -16.78
C GLU A 173 11.84 -8.07 -18.23
N LEU A 174 12.87 -7.35 -18.69
CA LEU A 174 12.95 -6.90 -20.07
C LEU A 174 12.99 -8.07 -21.06
N VAL A 175 13.56 -9.21 -20.67
CA VAL A 175 13.54 -10.44 -21.47
C VAL A 175 12.16 -11.11 -21.42
N PHE A 176 11.52 -11.11 -20.25
CA PHE A 176 10.28 -11.82 -20.00
C PHE A 176 9.04 -11.09 -20.54
N PHE A 177 8.91 -9.80 -20.22
CA PHE A 177 7.79 -8.94 -20.60
C PHE A 177 8.08 -8.13 -21.87
N GLY A 178 9.34 -7.74 -22.08
CA GLY A 178 9.73 -6.87 -23.19
C GLY A 178 9.71 -5.38 -22.84
N ASN A 179 10.15 -4.55 -23.79
CA ASN A 179 10.47 -3.14 -23.54
C ASN A 179 9.26 -2.19 -23.57
N THR A 180 8.02 -2.70 -23.64
CA THR A 180 6.81 -1.87 -23.78
C THR A 180 6.60 -0.97 -22.56
N TRP A 181 6.98 -1.43 -21.37
CA TRP A 181 6.70 -0.77 -20.09
C TRP A 181 7.87 0.03 -19.52
N GLY A 182 8.90 0.27 -20.34
CA GLY A 182 10.09 1.01 -19.97
C GLY A 182 11.23 0.11 -19.45
N PRO A 183 12.23 0.68 -18.75
CA PRO A 183 13.37 -0.06 -18.22
C PRO A 183 13.05 -0.93 -17.00
N ASP A 184 11.91 -0.67 -16.35
CA ASP A 184 11.36 -1.38 -15.18
C ASP A 184 9.95 -1.88 -15.54
N PRO A 185 9.82 -3.00 -16.28
CA PRO A 185 8.53 -3.52 -16.69
C PRO A 185 7.56 -3.82 -15.54
N SER A 186 8.00 -4.38 -14.42
CA SER A 186 7.14 -4.68 -13.28
C SER A 186 6.76 -3.44 -12.48
N GLY A 187 7.58 -2.38 -12.49
CA GLY A 187 7.30 -1.12 -11.81
C GLY A 187 7.43 -1.23 -10.29
N ASP A 188 8.24 -2.16 -9.79
CA ASP A 188 8.39 -2.52 -8.39
C ASP A 188 9.76 -2.17 -7.79
N ASN A 189 10.61 -1.45 -8.52
CA ASN A 189 11.84 -0.89 -7.99
C ASN A 189 11.62 -0.04 -6.73
N TYR A 190 12.42 -0.30 -5.70
CA TYR A 190 12.48 0.48 -4.48
C TYR A 190 13.41 1.68 -4.58
N HIS A 191 13.02 2.80 -3.97
CA HIS A 191 13.90 3.93 -3.74
C HIS A 191 13.66 4.60 -2.39
N HIS A 192 14.72 4.70 -1.58
CA HIS A 192 14.64 5.33 -0.26
C HIS A 192 14.35 6.84 -0.37
N TYR A 193 13.42 7.35 0.43
CA TYR A 193 12.92 8.74 0.38
C TYR A 193 13.97 9.81 0.73
N ARG A 194 15.10 9.41 1.34
CA ARG A 194 16.25 10.29 1.66
C ARG A 194 17.43 10.15 0.70
N GLY A 195 17.26 9.52 -0.46
CA GLY A 195 18.33 9.39 -1.45
C GLY A 195 18.92 10.75 -1.83
N SER A 196 20.24 10.82 -1.95
CA SER A 196 21.01 12.02 -2.26
C SER A 196 20.69 12.59 -3.65
N ASN A 197 20.31 11.73 -4.60
CA ASN A 197 19.78 12.13 -5.90
C ASN A 197 18.49 12.97 -5.76
N TYR A 198 17.58 12.61 -4.84
CA TYR A 198 16.37 13.40 -4.58
C TYR A 198 16.66 14.76 -3.94
N ASP A 199 17.77 14.89 -3.21
CA ASP A 199 18.26 16.19 -2.73
C ASP A 199 18.81 17.02 -3.90
N ALA A 200 19.63 16.42 -4.77
CA ALA A 200 20.20 17.07 -5.96
C ALA A 200 19.12 17.57 -6.94
N ASP A 201 18.08 16.75 -7.15
CA ASP A 201 16.96 17.07 -8.04
C ASP A 201 15.88 17.92 -7.36
N THR A 202 16.04 18.27 -6.07
CA THR A 202 15.09 19.07 -5.27
C THR A 202 13.66 18.49 -5.27
N VAL A 203 13.56 17.16 -5.24
CA VAL A 203 12.28 16.44 -5.31
C VAL A 203 11.42 16.74 -4.09
N ASN A 204 10.15 17.07 -4.32
CA ASN A 204 9.20 17.34 -3.25
C ASN A 204 8.89 16.10 -2.40
N ILE A 205 8.37 16.31 -1.19
CA ILE A 205 8.14 15.22 -0.21
C ILE A 205 7.26 14.11 -0.78
N LEU A 206 6.14 14.44 -1.43
CA LEU A 206 5.21 13.43 -1.95
C LEU A 206 5.85 12.55 -3.04
N ASN A 207 6.62 13.17 -3.93
CA ASN A 207 7.32 12.45 -5.00
C ASN A 207 8.43 11.53 -4.46
N ARG A 208 9.08 11.90 -3.34
CA ARG A 208 10.11 11.06 -2.70
C ARG A 208 9.58 9.72 -2.21
N TYR A 209 8.30 9.62 -1.88
CA TYR A 209 7.68 8.40 -1.39
C TYR A 209 7.07 7.52 -2.49
N LYS A 210 7.08 7.96 -3.77
CA LYS A 210 6.44 7.21 -4.86
C LYS A 210 6.99 5.80 -5.05
N GLN A 211 8.29 5.62 -4.89
CA GLN A 211 8.98 4.33 -5.04
C GLN A 211 9.34 3.68 -3.69
N PHE A 212 8.90 4.26 -2.56
CA PHE A 212 9.27 3.74 -1.25
C PHE A 212 8.58 2.40 -0.93
N ASN A 213 7.45 2.12 -1.59
CA ASN A 213 6.72 0.85 -1.46
C ASN A 213 7.15 -0.19 -2.51
N GLY A 214 8.22 0.07 -3.28
CA GLY A 214 8.85 -0.92 -4.16
C GLY A 214 9.29 -2.16 -3.40
N MET A 215 9.31 -3.30 -4.08
CA MET A 215 9.69 -4.60 -3.55
C MET A 215 11.12 -4.96 -3.98
N GLU A 216 11.49 -4.79 -5.25
CA GLU A 216 12.87 -5.02 -5.69
C GLU A 216 13.84 -4.04 -5.01
N GLY A 217 14.77 -4.59 -4.22
CA GLY A 217 15.83 -3.84 -3.56
C GLY A 217 15.41 -3.09 -2.30
N ASN A 218 14.30 -3.47 -1.67
CA ASN A 218 13.79 -2.80 -0.46
C ASN A 218 14.47 -3.26 0.84
N SER A 219 15.26 -4.33 0.76
CA SER A 219 15.94 -4.99 1.87
C SER A 219 17.47 -5.09 1.67
N PRO A 220 18.17 -4.02 1.24
CA PRO A 220 19.61 -4.05 0.98
C PRO A 220 20.40 -4.34 2.25
N THR A 221 21.56 -4.98 2.12
CA THR A 221 22.52 -5.12 3.21
C THR A 221 23.49 -3.94 3.26
N SER A 222 24.33 -3.86 4.29
CA SER A 222 25.35 -2.81 4.43
C SER A 222 26.28 -2.66 3.24
N ASN A 223 26.57 -3.75 2.53
CA ASN A 223 27.39 -3.71 1.32
C ASN A 223 26.63 -3.21 0.08
N ASN A 224 25.30 -3.12 0.13
CA ASN A 224 24.45 -2.68 -0.97
C ASN A 224 23.92 -1.25 -0.81
N PHE A 225 24.18 -0.59 0.32
CA PHE A 225 23.73 0.80 0.50
C PHE A 225 24.41 1.72 -0.51
N GLY A 226 23.61 2.49 -1.24
CA GLY A 226 24.09 3.60 -2.08
C GLY A 226 24.39 4.89 -1.31
N GLU A 227 24.18 4.87 0.01
CA GLU A 227 24.23 6.03 0.90
C GLU A 227 25.02 5.72 2.19
N ASP A 228 25.49 6.75 2.91
CA ASP A 228 26.22 6.62 4.18
C ASP A 228 25.35 6.16 5.37
N PHE A 229 24.07 5.84 5.12
CA PHE A 229 23.10 5.42 6.12
C PHE A 229 22.27 4.25 5.59
N SER A 230 21.64 3.51 6.51
CA SER A 230 20.75 2.41 6.13
C SER A 230 19.61 2.91 5.26
N THR A 231 19.50 2.33 4.08
CA THR A 231 18.43 2.61 3.11
C THR A 231 17.38 1.50 3.08
N SER A 232 17.48 0.49 3.95
CA SER A 232 16.51 -0.61 4.00
C SER A 232 15.16 -0.16 4.54
N ALA A 233 14.08 -0.48 3.82
CA ALA A 233 12.71 -0.31 4.30
C ALA A 233 12.31 -1.46 5.24
N THR A 234 12.78 -2.67 4.94
CA THR A 234 12.55 -3.88 5.73
C THR A 234 13.82 -4.73 5.77
N THR A 235 13.84 -5.70 6.69
CA THR A 235 14.87 -6.75 6.74
C THR A 235 14.28 -8.13 6.46
N ARG A 236 12.96 -8.19 6.29
CA ARG A 236 12.19 -9.40 6.00
C ARG A 236 11.94 -9.48 4.51
N PRO A 237 12.07 -10.67 3.90
CA PRO A 237 11.73 -10.89 2.50
C PRO A 237 10.25 -10.60 2.23
N ASP A 238 9.98 -10.14 1.01
CA ASP A 238 8.63 -10.06 0.49
C ASP A 238 8.08 -11.45 0.17
N ILE A 239 6.83 -11.67 0.58
CA ILE A 239 6.17 -12.98 0.53
C ILE A 239 4.66 -12.82 0.45
N GLU A 240 4.01 -13.65 -0.35
CA GLU A 240 2.55 -13.79 -0.43
C GLU A 240 2.00 -14.66 0.72
N ASP A 241 2.26 -14.23 1.96
CA ASP A 241 1.80 -14.83 3.21
C ASP A 241 1.88 -13.79 4.32
N LEU A 242 0.86 -12.93 4.36
CA LEU A 242 0.80 -11.76 5.21
C LEU A 242 0.55 -12.15 6.67
N ASN A 243 -0.27 -13.19 6.90
CA ASN A 243 -0.56 -13.72 8.24
C ASN A 243 0.47 -14.74 8.77
N GLN A 244 1.48 -15.09 7.96
CA GLN A 244 2.61 -15.94 8.32
C GLN A 244 2.18 -17.36 8.76
N ASN A 245 1.09 -17.86 8.19
CA ASN A 245 0.57 -19.19 8.49
C ASN A 245 1.20 -20.29 7.62
N ASN A 246 2.16 -19.93 6.77
CA ASN A 246 2.87 -20.77 5.79
C ASN A 246 2.04 -21.26 4.60
N ASN A 247 0.76 -20.96 4.53
CA ASN A 247 -0.09 -21.24 3.36
C ASN A 247 -0.29 -19.97 2.52
N LEU A 248 -0.94 -20.13 1.37
CA LEU A 248 -1.41 -19.05 0.52
C LEU A 248 -2.94 -19.05 0.59
N ASP A 249 -3.54 -18.05 1.24
CA ASP A 249 -4.98 -17.87 1.21
C ASP A 249 -5.39 -17.19 -0.11
N PHE A 250 -5.93 -17.91 -1.09
CA PHE A 250 -6.29 -17.35 -2.41
C PHE A 250 -7.79 -17.04 -2.61
N ARG A 251 -8.63 -17.33 -1.61
CA ARG A 251 -10.09 -17.17 -1.70
C ARG A 251 -10.53 -15.84 -1.13
N GLU A 252 -11.43 -15.16 -1.84
CA GLU A 252 -12.06 -13.92 -1.40
C GLU A 252 -13.42 -14.22 -0.76
N ASN A 253 -13.56 -13.91 0.53
CA ASN A 253 -14.82 -13.97 1.28
C ASN A 253 -14.86 -12.80 2.28
N TYR A 254 -15.52 -11.70 1.92
CA TYR A 254 -15.47 -10.47 2.71
C TYR A 254 -16.75 -9.63 2.65
N PHE A 255 -16.93 -8.81 3.68
CA PHE A 255 -17.88 -7.72 3.74
C PHE A 255 -17.27 -6.45 3.16
N GLN A 256 -18.02 -5.72 2.33
CA GLN A 256 -17.53 -4.52 1.65
C GLN A 256 -18.32 -3.29 2.12
N TYR A 257 -17.57 -2.24 2.44
CA TYR A 257 -18.08 -0.91 2.78
C TYR A 257 -17.55 0.11 1.81
N VAL A 258 -18.41 1.03 1.37
CA VAL A 258 -18.10 2.01 0.32
C VAL A 258 -18.36 3.41 0.86
N ILE A 259 -17.35 4.27 0.75
CA ILE A 259 -17.39 5.68 1.14
C ILE A 259 -17.18 6.50 -0.12
N ASN A 260 -18.11 7.41 -0.40
CA ASN A 260 -17.97 8.32 -1.53
C ASN A 260 -17.04 9.47 -1.14
N LEU A 261 -15.99 9.69 -1.92
CA LEU A 261 -15.04 10.77 -1.70
C LEU A 261 -15.15 11.76 -2.85
N ASN A 262 -15.94 12.81 -2.64
CA ASN A 262 -16.03 13.94 -3.54
C ASN A 262 -16.38 15.21 -2.73
N PRO A 263 -16.17 16.41 -3.30
CA PRO A 263 -16.41 17.66 -2.59
C PRO A 263 -17.85 17.86 -2.07
N ASN A 264 -18.85 17.21 -2.68
CA ASN A 264 -20.24 17.31 -2.21
C ASN A 264 -20.49 16.41 -1.00
N ASP A 265 -20.02 15.16 -1.07
CA ASP A 265 -20.25 14.14 -0.04
C ASP A 265 -19.32 14.27 1.17
N VAL A 266 -18.13 14.84 0.99
CA VAL A 266 -17.18 15.13 2.07
C VAL A 266 -17.19 16.63 2.33
N SER A 267 -18.26 17.08 2.98
CA SER A 267 -18.49 18.50 3.29
C SER A 267 -19.05 18.67 4.71
N PRO A 268 -18.86 19.85 5.35
CA PRO A 268 -19.36 20.09 6.69
C PRO A 268 -20.88 19.99 6.82
N THR A 269 -21.60 20.17 5.71
CA THR A 269 -23.06 20.10 5.66
C THR A 269 -23.59 18.67 5.50
N ASN A 270 -22.71 17.68 5.27
CA ASN A 270 -23.10 16.29 5.04
C ASN A 270 -22.91 15.39 6.27
N VAL A 271 -22.70 15.97 7.46
CA VAL A 271 -22.64 15.23 8.73
C VAL A 271 -23.95 14.44 8.94
N GLY A 272 -23.81 13.16 9.30
CA GLY A 272 -24.91 12.21 9.42
C GLY A 272 -25.13 11.36 8.17
N ASN A 273 -24.51 11.69 7.04
CA ASN A 273 -24.52 10.88 5.82
C ASN A 273 -23.10 10.42 5.46
N ASN A 274 -22.98 9.47 4.54
CA ASN A 274 -21.68 8.97 4.05
C ASN A 274 -20.72 8.54 5.19
N PHE A 275 -21.29 8.07 6.30
CA PHE A 275 -20.60 7.69 7.54
C PHE A 275 -19.88 8.83 8.29
N ILE A 276 -20.09 10.10 7.92
CA ILE A 276 -19.50 11.25 8.62
C ILE A 276 -20.25 11.50 9.92
N THR A 277 -19.54 11.46 11.05
CA THR A 277 -20.12 11.70 12.37
C THR A 277 -19.74 13.04 12.98
N ASP A 278 -18.59 13.60 12.60
CA ASP A 278 -18.10 14.85 13.17
C ASP A 278 -17.18 15.59 12.21
N VAL A 279 -17.06 16.90 12.41
CA VAL A 279 -16.20 17.81 11.64
C VAL A 279 -15.49 18.74 12.61
N LEU A 280 -14.17 18.78 12.52
CA LEU A 280 -13.34 19.63 13.35
C LEU A 280 -12.54 20.60 12.49
N GLU A 281 -12.57 21.88 12.84
CA GLU A 281 -11.79 22.92 12.17
C GLU A 281 -10.76 23.50 13.13
N ALA A 282 -9.51 23.58 12.67
CA ALA A 282 -8.39 24.11 13.44
C ALA A 282 -7.62 25.14 12.61
N ASN A 283 -7.32 26.29 13.21
CA ASN A 283 -6.41 27.28 12.61
C ASN A 283 -4.97 26.97 13.06
N VAL A 284 -4.14 26.60 12.09
CA VAL A 284 -2.76 26.16 12.32
C VAL A 284 -1.79 27.17 11.72
N ARG A 285 -0.72 27.49 12.44
CA ARG A 285 0.38 28.31 11.90
C ARG A 285 1.39 27.40 11.20
N THR A 286 1.50 27.53 9.89
CA THR A 286 2.41 26.74 9.05
C THR A 286 3.86 27.23 9.18
N ARG A 287 4.82 26.39 8.75
CA ARG A 287 6.27 26.68 8.88
C ARG A 287 6.72 27.90 8.08
N ASP A 288 5.98 28.26 7.03
CA ASP A 288 6.16 29.49 6.25
C ASP A 288 5.60 30.75 6.94
N GLY A 289 5.03 30.59 8.15
CA GLY A 289 4.53 31.67 8.99
C GLY A 289 3.09 32.08 8.74
N ARG A 290 2.41 31.48 7.77
CA ARG A 290 0.99 31.74 7.46
C ARG A 290 0.07 31.03 8.44
N ASN A 291 -1.18 31.50 8.56
CA ASN A 291 -2.23 30.78 9.25
C ASN A 291 -3.08 30.08 8.20
N ARG A 292 -3.39 28.82 8.46
CA ARG A 292 -4.13 27.94 7.58
C ARG A 292 -5.28 27.31 8.34
N MET A 293 -6.48 27.32 7.75
CA MET A 293 -7.60 26.55 8.25
C MET A 293 -7.43 25.09 7.79
N VAL A 294 -7.44 24.17 8.74
CA VAL A 294 -7.41 22.74 8.50
C VAL A 294 -8.72 22.15 8.98
N ARG A 295 -9.34 21.31 8.15
CA ARG A 295 -10.57 20.60 8.49
C ARG A 295 -10.31 19.09 8.56
N TRP A 296 -10.90 18.46 9.55
CA TRP A 296 -10.86 17.03 9.77
C TRP A 296 -12.27 16.46 9.81
N TYR A 297 -12.49 15.33 9.14
CA TYR A 297 -13.75 14.59 9.15
C TYR A 297 -13.57 13.29 9.92
N GLN A 298 -14.50 13.02 10.83
CA GLN A 298 -14.61 11.71 11.47
C GLN A 298 -15.56 10.84 10.67
N PHE A 299 -15.08 9.68 10.24
CA PHE A 299 -15.88 8.62 9.67
C PHE A 299 -16.06 7.50 10.68
N LYS A 300 -17.29 6.97 10.76
CA LYS A 300 -17.63 5.83 11.62
C LYS A 300 -18.56 4.88 10.87
N ILE A 301 -18.00 3.76 10.42
CA ILE A 301 -18.68 2.79 9.56
C ILE A 301 -19.17 1.62 10.41
N PRO A 302 -20.49 1.39 10.54
CA PRO A 302 -21.01 0.23 11.27
C PRO A 302 -20.72 -1.07 10.52
N ILE A 303 -19.95 -1.98 11.11
CA ILE A 303 -19.55 -3.22 10.42
C ILE A 303 -20.75 -4.16 10.21
N ARG A 304 -21.82 -4.04 11.00
CA ARG A 304 -22.98 -4.94 10.87
C ARG A 304 -23.90 -4.59 9.70
N GLU A 305 -23.60 -3.51 8.96
CA GLU A 305 -24.40 -3.02 7.84
C GLU A 305 -23.56 -2.96 6.55
N PRO A 306 -23.06 -4.11 6.04
CA PRO A 306 -22.25 -4.13 4.83
C PRO A 306 -23.09 -3.78 3.60
N GLN A 307 -22.54 -2.95 2.70
CA GLN A 307 -23.17 -2.64 1.41
C GLN A 307 -23.15 -3.84 0.46
N GLN A 308 -22.14 -4.72 0.58
CA GLN A 308 -22.05 -5.94 -0.22
C GLN A 308 -21.37 -7.06 0.58
N VAL A 309 -21.80 -8.30 0.31
CA VAL A 309 -21.16 -9.53 0.80
C VAL A 309 -20.61 -10.29 -0.39
N ILE A 310 -19.31 -10.61 -0.36
CA ILE A 310 -18.62 -11.36 -1.42
C ILE A 310 -18.29 -12.73 -0.87
N GLY A 311 -18.62 -13.79 -1.64
CA GLY A 311 -18.40 -15.18 -1.23
C GLY A 311 -19.47 -15.71 -0.28
N GLU A 312 -19.10 -16.61 0.62
CA GLU A 312 -20.02 -17.34 1.52
C GLU A 312 -19.87 -16.93 2.99
N ILE A 313 -19.24 -15.79 3.29
CA ILE A 313 -19.10 -15.28 4.66
C ILE A 313 -20.47 -14.93 5.27
N GLN A 314 -20.69 -15.34 6.52
CA GLN A 314 -22.00 -15.21 7.19
C GLN A 314 -21.96 -14.36 8.45
N ASP A 315 -20.85 -14.38 9.18
CA ASP A 315 -20.71 -13.72 10.48
C ASP A 315 -19.33 -13.11 10.67
N PHE A 316 -19.12 -12.45 11.82
CA PHE A 316 -17.89 -11.71 12.12
C PHE A 316 -16.96 -12.46 13.07
N LYS A 317 -17.09 -13.80 13.17
CA LYS A 317 -16.27 -14.61 14.10
C LYS A 317 -14.88 -14.94 13.58
N SER A 318 -14.63 -14.75 12.28
CA SER A 318 -13.35 -15.07 11.64
C SER A 318 -12.97 -14.06 10.56
N ILE A 319 -12.72 -12.82 10.98
CA ILE A 319 -12.20 -11.75 10.13
C ILE A 319 -10.67 -11.75 10.22
N ARG A 320 -9.99 -12.17 9.14
CA ARG A 320 -8.52 -12.28 9.13
C ARG A 320 -7.81 -11.07 8.55
N PHE A 321 -8.45 -10.39 7.62
CA PHE A 321 -7.83 -9.32 6.85
C PHE A 321 -8.74 -8.10 6.73
N MET A 322 -8.09 -6.94 6.61
CA MET A 322 -8.69 -5.69 6.19
C MET A 322 -7.96 -5.21 4.92
N ARG A 323 -8.70 -4.94 3.85
CA ARG A 323 -8.17 -4.30 2.61
C ARG A 323 -8.87 -2.99 2.39
N MET A 324 -8.09 -1.94 2.18
CA MET A 324 -8.56 -0.62 1.78
C MET A 324 -8.28 -0.42 0.29
N VAL A 325 -9.27 -0.02 -0.50
CA VAL A 325 -9.14 0.16 -1.95
C VAL A 325 -9.62 1.54 -2.36
N MET A 326 -8.86 2.23 -3.20
CA MET A 326 -9.23 3.48 -3.85
C MET A 326 -9.57 3.21 -5.31
N LYS A 327 -10.75 3.62 -5.77
CA LYS A 327 -11.21 3.39 -7.15
C LYS A 327 -12.15 4.51 -7.60
N GLY A 328 -12.24 4.74 -8.91
CA GLY A 328 -13.18 5.71 -9.48
C GLY A 328 -12.63 7.14 -9.61
N PHE A 329 -11.41 7.39 -9.15
CA PHE A 329 -10.75 8.68 -9.27
C PHE A 329 -10.21 8.89 -10.68
N SER A 330 -10.45 10.06 -11.27
CA SER A 330 -9.85 10.44 -12.55
C SER A 330 -8.54 11.23 -12.40
N GLU A 331 -8.26 11.75 -11.21
CA GLU A 331 -7.10 12.57 -10.89
C GLU A 331 -6.48 12.09 -9.57
N LYS A 332 -5.25 12.51 -9.28
CA LYS A 332 -4.57 12.15 -8.03
C LYS A 332 -5.34 12.65 -6.80
N ILE A 333 -5.32 11.85 -5.73
CA ILE A 333 -5.90 12.21 -4.44
C ILE A 333 -4.99 11.76 -3.29
N ILE A 334 -4.97 12.53 -2.21
CA ILE A 334 -4.15 12.25 -1.02
C ILE A 334 -5.07 12.25 0.19
N LEU A 335 -5.13 11.12 0.89
CA LEU A 335 -5.87 10.98 2.14
C LEU A 335 -4.88 10.93 3.30
N ARG A 336 -5.04 11.84 4.26
CA ARG A 336 -4.19 11.89 5.46
C ARG A 336 -5.01 11.46 6.66
N PHE A 337 -4.76 10.25 7.13
CA PHE A 337 -5.45 9.68 8.27
C PHE A 337 -4.70 10.04 9.55
N ALA A 338 -5.30 10.88 10.39
CA ALA A 338 -4.79 11.14 11.74
C ALA A 338 -4.90 9.90 12.64
N ARG A 339 -5.91 9.08 12.38
CA ARG A 339 -6.15 7.81 13.06
C ARG A 339 -7.05 6.93 12.20
N LEU A 340 -6.76 5.64 12.16
CA LEU A 340 -7.58 4.59 11.54
C LEU A 340 -7.60 3.42 12.51
N ASP A 341 -8.77 3.16 13.10
CA ASP A 341 -9.02 2.15 14.13
C ASP A 341 -10.07 1.12 13.68
#